data_AF-A0A8J7R3S2-F1
#
_entry.id   AF-A0A8J7R3S2-F1
#
_cell.length_a   1.000
_cell.length_b   1.000
_cell.length_c   1.000
_cell.angle_alpha   90.00
_cell.angle_beta   90.00
_cell.angle_gamma   90.00
#
_symmetry.space_group_name_H-M   'P 1'
#
loop_
_entity.id
_entity.type
_entity.pdbx_description
1 polymer ?
#
loop_
_entity_poly.entity_id
_entity_poly.type
_entity_poly.pdbx_seq_one_letter_code
_entity_poly.pdbx_strand_id
1 'polypeptide(L)'
;MKITRQFAPADRYLYDFGPCSYANGFAQIDTAQDASYFGTWANPTTLAIFTYCEGDTTHQQCGSIEEFVAELRRIDSWNIENGHGPARIDPGLDPAMKDAFQQIGLADLLH
;
A
#
# COMPACT_ATOMS: atom_id res chain seq x y z
N MET A 1 3.00 2.04 -15.84
CA MET A 1 2.21 1.27 -14.88
C MET A 1 1.24 0.31 -15.56
N LYS A 2 1.16 -0.94 -15.08
CA LYS A 2 0.12 -1.93 -15.45
C LYS A 2 -0.89 -2.05 -14.32
N ILE A 3 -2.19 -2.02 -14.64
CA ILE A 3 -3.27 -2.15 -13.65
C ILE A 3 -4.08 -3.41 -13.95
N THR A 4 -4.31 -4.23 -12.94
CA THR A 4 -5.22 -5.39 -12.99
C THR A 4 -6.32 -5.18 -11.97
N ARG A 5 -7.57 -5.46 -12.34
CA ARG A 5 -8.74 -5.37 -11.45
C ARG A 5 -9.44 -6.70 -11.38
N GLN A 6 -9.88 -7.08 -10.19
CA GLN A 6 -10.60 -8.32 -9.93
C GLN A 6 -11.64 -8.08 -8.84
N PHE A 7 -12.53 -9.05 -8.67
CA PHE A 7 -13.48 -9.09 -7.57
C PHE A 7 -13.23 -10.32 -6.70
N ALA A 8 -13.24 -10.14 -5.38
CA ALA A 8 -13.05 -11.17 -4.38
C ALA A 8 -14.04 -10.94 -3.22
N PRO A 9 -15.09 -11.78 -3.07
CA PRO A 9 -16.10 -11.61 -2.02
C PRO A 9 -15.54 -12.02 -0.65
N ALA A 10 -14.76 -11.14 -0.03
CA ALA A 10 -14.06 -11.38 1.22
C ALA A 10 -14.09 -10.13 2.12
N ASP A 11 -13.26 -10.11 3.17
CA ASP A 11 -12.90 -8.91 3.93
C ASP A 11 -11.42 -8.58 3.69
N ARG A 12 -10.99 -7.37 4.05
CA ARG A 12 -9.60 -6.94 3.86
C ARG A 12 -8.58 -7.87 4.51
N TYR A 13 -8.98 -8.55 5.60
CA TYR A 13 -8.13 -9.45 6.38
C TYR A 13 -7.60 -10.64 5.56
N LEU A 14 -8.28 -11.00 4.46
CA LEU A 14 -7.75 -11.95 3.47
C LEU A 14 -6.36 -11.50 2.98
N TYR A 15 -6.17 -10.19 2.80
CA TYR A 15 -4.94 -9.60 2.28
C TYR A 15 -3.94 -9.32 3.39
N ASP A 16 -4.38 -8.77 4.53
CA ASP A 16 -3.54 -8.51 5.71
C ASP A 16 -2.74 -9.75 6.13
N PHE A 17 -3.42 -10.91 6.20
CA PHE A 17 -2.84 -12.17 6.66
C PHE A 17 -2.50 -13.13 5.52
N GLY A 18 -2.62 -12.69 4.27
CA GLY A 18 -2.48 -13.52 3.09
C GLY A 18 -1.57 -12.88 2.04
N PRO A 19 -2.06 -12.65 0.79
CA PRO A 19 -1.23 -12.19 -0.31
C PRO A 19 -0.47 -10.88 -0.06
N CYS A 20 -1.02 -9.98 0.78
CA CYS A 20 -0.40 -8.68 1.11
C CYS A 20 0.16 -8.64 2.54
N SER A 21 0.49 -9.80 3.11
CA SER A 21 1.16 -9.87 4.42
C SER A 21 2.62 -9.40 4.34
N TYR A 22 3.17 -9.04 5.50
CA TYR A 22 4.60 -8.73 5.67
C TYR A 22 5.52 -9.83 5.15
N ALA A 23 5.15 -11.10 5.34
CA ALA A 23 5.92 -12.25 4.83
C ALA A 23 6.03 -12.28 3.30
N ASN A 24 5.11 -11.61 2.60
CA ASN A 24 5.11 -11.45 1.15
C ASN A 24 5.67 -10.09 0.70
N GLY A 25 6.31 -9.34 1.60
CA GLY A 25 7.00 -8.08 1.30
C GLY A 25 6.08 -6.86 1.20
N PHE A 26 4.82 -6.98 1.62
CA PHE A 26 3.87 -5.88 1.62
C PHE A 26 3.82 -5.19 2.99
N ALA A 27 3.79 -3.86 2.95
CA ALA A 27 3.48 -2.98 4.07
C ALA A 27 2.05 -2.44 3.91
N GLN A 28 1.28 -2.35 4.99
CA GLN A 28 -0.01 -1.65 4.94
C GLN A 28 0.24 -0.14 4.82
N ILE A 29 -0.61 0.56 4.08
CA ILE A 29 -0.68 2.01 4.07
C ILE A 29 -1.88 2.39 4.94
N ASP A 30 -1.60 2.77 6.17
CA ASP A 30 -2.59 3.20 7.12
C ASP A 30 -3.12 4.60 6.77
N THR A 31 -4.43 4.74 6.78
CA THR A 31 -5.14 6.01 6.59
C THR A 31 -6.36 6.06 7.51
N ALA A 32 -6.99 7.23 7.66
CA ALA A 32 -8.24 7.31 8.42
C ALA A 32 -9.42 6.58 7.76
N GLN A 33 -9.24 5.99 6.57
CA GLN A 33 -10.24 5.17 5.89
C GLN A 33 -10.17 3.70 6.26
N ASP A 34 -9.13 3.26 6.99
CA ASP A 34 -8.95 1.86 7.31
C ASP A 34 -10.17 1.26 7.99
N ALA A 35 -10.73 0.24 7.36
CA ALA A 35 -11.91 -0.47 7.83
C ALA A 35 -11.81 -1.94 7.43
N SER A 36 -12.67 -2.82 7.96
CA SER A 36 -12.67 -4.23 7.55
C SER A 36 -12.95 -4.44 6.06
N TYR A 37 -13.56 -3.45 5.40
CA TYR A 37 -13.93 -3.47 3.99
C TYR A 37 -13.01 -2.66 3.08
N PHE A 38 -11.97 -2.00 3.60
CA PHE A 38 -11.05 -1.17 2.82
C PHE A 38 -9.61 -1.27 3.33
N GLY A 39 -8.65 -1.40 2.41
CA GLY A 39 -7.23 -1.34 2.74
C GLY A 39 -6.36 -1.08 1.52
N THR A 40 -5.16 -0.54 1.77
CA THR A 40 -4.11 -0.35 0.75
C THR A 40 -2.79 -0.90 1.27
N TRP A 41 -2.02 -1.53 0.41
CA TRP A 41 -0.70 -2.11 0.73
C TRP A 41 0.30 -1.80 -0.38
N ALA A 42 1.58 -1.73 -0.02
CA ALA A 42 2.67 -1.45 -0.94
C ALA A 42 3.84 -2.41 -0.72
N ASN A 43 4.43 -2.88 -1.82
CA ASN A 43 5.65 -3.70 -1.81
C ASN A 43 6.78 -2.92 -2.49
N PRO A 44 7.79 -2.45 -1.74
CA PRO A 44 8.86 -1.61 -2.29
C PRO A 44 9.87 -2.42 -3.12
N THR A 45 9.89 -3.74 -2.99
CA THR A 45 10.80 -4.63 -3.74
C THR A 45 10.24 -4.93 -5.12
N THR A 46 8.95 -5.25 -5.19
CA THR A 46 8.28 -5.55 -6.45
C THR A 46 7.65 -4.33 -7.10
N LEU A 47 7.67 -3.16 -6.45
CA LEU A 47 7.04 -1.91 -6.93
C LEU A 47 5.53 -2.08 -7.19
N ALA A 48 4.87 -2.82 -6.30
CA ALA A 48 3.45 -3.13 -6.42
C ALA A 48 2.64 -2.37 -5.36
N ILE A 49 1.48 -1.85 -5.76
CA ILE A 49 0.49 -1.25 -4.87
C ILE A 49 -0.81 -2.03 -5.04
N PHE A 50 -1.37 -2.49 -3.93
CA PHE A 50 -2.62 -3.22 -3.91
C PHE A 50 -3.66 -2.44 -3.12
N THR A 51 -4.89 -2.37 -3.62
CA THR A 51 -6.03 -1.77 -2.93
C THR A 51 -7.20 -2.72 -2.96
N TYR A 52 -7.90 -2.81 -1.82
CA TYR A 52 -9.14 -3.55 -1.65
C TYR A 52 -10.23 -2.61 -1.19
N CYS A 53 -11.43 -2.74 -1.75
CA CYS A 53 -12.63 -2.01 -1.33
C CYS A 53 -13.89 -2.83 -1.60
N GLU A 54 -14.57 -3.31 -0.56
CA GLU A 54 -15.89 -3.98 -0.65
C GLU A 54 -15.98 -5.08 -1.73
N GLY A 55 -14.91 -5.84 -1.90
CA GLY A 55 -14.80 -6.93 -2.86
C GLY A 55 -14.00 -6.56 -4.11
N ASP A 56 -13.94 -5.29 -4.48
CA ASP A 56 -13.13 -4.82 -5.60
C ASP A 56 -11.65 -4.75 -5.23
N THR A 57 -10.81 -5.22 -6.14
CA THR A 57 -9.36 -5.18 -5.99
C THR A 57 -8.73 -4.42 -7.14
N THR A 58 -7.70 -3.65 -6.85
CA THR A 58 -6.82 -3.05 -7.85
C THR A 58 -5.38 -3.39 -7.51
N HIS A 59 -4.71 -4.08 -8.43
CA HIS A 59 -3.27 -4.35 -8.37
C HIS A 59 -2.57 -3.46 -9.38
N GLN A 60 -1.73 -2.55 -8.90
CA GLN A 60 -0.93 -1.65 -9.70
C GLN A 60 0.53 -2.12 -9.66
N GLN A 61 1.09 -2.40 -10.83
CA GLN A 61 2.49 -2.76 -11.01
C GLN A 61 3.21 -1.59 -11.68
N CYS A 62 4.05 -0.90 -10.90
CA CYS A 62 4.88 0.19 -11.39
C CYS A 62 6.07 -0.38 -12.18
N GLY A 63 6.51 0.36 -13.21
CA GLY A 63 7.63 -0.02 -14.08
C GLY A 63 8.97 0.52 -13.60
N SER A 64 8.98 1.45 -12.64
CA SER A 64 10.19 2.01 -12.04
C SER A 64 9.95 2.50 -10.62
N ILE A 65 11.03 2.78 -9.89
CA ILE A 65 10.98 3.31 -8.52
C ILE A 65 10.33 4.70 -8.53
N GLU A 66 10.64 5.54 -9.51
CA GLU A 66 10.08 6.89 -9.64
C GLU A 66 8.56 6.84 -9.82
N GLU A 67 8.07 5.91 -10.65
CA GLU A 67 6.62 5.72 -10.83
C GLU A 67 5.96 5.22 -9.54
N PHE A 68 6.59 4.30 -8.82
CA PHE A 68 6.10 3.79 -7.54
C PHE A 68 6.03 4.87 -6.44
N VAL A 69 7.11 5.65 -6.29
CA VAL A 69 7.17 6.77 -5.35
C VAL A 69 6.10 7.80 -5.72
N ALA A 70 5.96 8.15 -7.00
CA ALA A 70 4.95 9.11 -7.44
C ALA A 70 3.52 8.67 -7.09
N GLU A 71 3.19 7.38 -7.26
CA GLU A 71 1.87 6.86 -6.89
C GLU A 71 1.62 6.88 -5.39
N LEU A 72 2.61 6.54 -4.56
CA LEU A 72 2.48 6.64 -3.10
C LEU A 72 2.31 8.09 -2.63
N ARG A 73 3.00 9.05 -3.24
CA ARG A 73 2.80 10.48 -3.00
C ARG A 73 1.42 10.96 -3.43
N ARG A 74 0.91 10.44 -4.55
CA ARG A 74 -0.44 10.74 -5.02
C ARG A 74 -1.50 10.20 -4.05
N ILE A 75 -1.31 8.99 -3.51
CA ILE A 75 -2.18 8.41 -2.48
C ILE A 75 -2.17 9.27 -1.21
N ASP A 76 -1.00 9.65 -0.72
CA ASP A 76 -0.86 10.54 0.45
C ASP A 76 -1.58 11.89 0.24
N SER A 77 -1.31 12.55 -0.89
CA SER A 77 -1.92 13.84 -1.23
C SER A 77 -3.45 13.73 -1.32
N TRP A 78 -3.96 12.69 -2.00
CA TRP A 78 -5.40 12.47 -2.11
C TRP A 78 -6.06 12.24 -0.74
N ASN A 79 -5.43 11.46 0.15
CA ASN A 79 -5.97 11.25 1.49
C ASN A 79 -6.02 12.56 2.29
N ILE A 80 -4.99 13.39 2.22
CA ILE A 80 -4.95 14.70 2.87
C ILE A 80 -6.05 15.62 2.33
N GLU A 81 -6.15 15.73 1.01
CA GLU A 81 -7.12 16.60 0.31
C GLU A 81 -8.57 16.22 0.60
N ASN A 82 -8.84 14.94 0.85
CA ASN A 82 -10.19 14.42 1.12
C ASN A 82 -10.48 14.23 2.63
N GLY A 83 -9.61 14.74 3.51
CA GLY A 83 -9.85 14.72 4.95
C GLY A 83 -9.61 13.37 5.63
N HIS A 84 -8.88 12.47 4.98
CA HIS A 84 -8.50 11.16 5.51
C HIS A 84 -7.13 11.16 6.22
N GLY A 85 -6.55 12.34 6.38
CA GLY A 85 -5.22 12.52 6.96
C GLY A 85 -4.10 12.06 6.01
N PRO A 86 -2.85 12.11 6.46
CA PRO A 86 -1.73 11.66 5.64
C PRO A 86 -1.61 10.12 5.66
N ALA A 87 -1.10 9.55 4.57
CA ALA A 87 -0.78 8.14 4.49
C ALA A 87 0.38 7.80 5.42
N ARG A 88 0.33 6.61 6.03
CA ARG A 88 1.38 6.07 6.91
C ARG A 88 1.71 4.64 6.51
N ILE A 89 2.92 4.41 6.04
CA ILE A 89 3.39 3.08 5.66
C ILE A 89 3.83 2.38 6.94
N ASP A 90 3.15 1.28 7.30
CA ASP A 90 3.55 0.37 8.37
C ASP A 90 4.44 -0.73 7.79
N PRO A 91 5.78 -0.70 7.96
CA PRO A 91 6.66 -1.77 7.52
C PRO A 91 6.64 -3.00 8.47
N GLY A 92 5.77 -2.99 9.48
CA GLY A 92 5.77 -3.96 10.55
C GLY A 92 7.06 -3.92 11.38
N LEU A 93 7.45 -5.08 11.91
CA LEU A 93 8.68 -5.23 12.71
C LEU A 93 9.90 -5.63 11.88
N ASP A 94 9.81 -5.60 10.55
CA ASP A 94 10.91 -5.99 9.65
C ASP A 94 11.82 -4.79 9.33
N PRO A 95 13.07 -4.77 9.85
CA PRO A 95 14.00 -3.67 9.57
C PRO A 95 14.35 -3.58 8.08
N ALA A 96 14.39 -4.70 7.36
CA ALA A 96 14.73 -4.69 5.93
C ALA A 96 13.63 -4.03 5.10
N MET A 97 12.37 -4.25 5.47
CA MET A 97 11.23 -3.58 4.82
C MET A 97 11.26 -2.08 5.07
N LYS A 98 11.54 -1.66 6.31
CA LYS A 98 11.73 -0.26 6.66
C LYS A 98 12.84 0.38 5.82
N ASP A 99 14.00 -0.25 5.77
CA ASP A 99 15.16 0.25 5.02
C ASP A 99 14.86 0.35 3.51
N ALA A 100 14.09 -0.60 2.95
CA ALA A 100 13.71 -0.57 1.54
C ALA A 100 12.91 0.69 1.17
N PHE A 101 11.95 1.10 2.00
CA PHE A 101 11.21 2.36 1.79
C PHE A 101 12.08 3.60 1.99
N GLN A 102 13.00 3.57 2.97
CA GLN A 102 13.91 4.68 3.20
C GLN A 102 14.84 4.93 2.00
N GLN A 103 15.39 3.87 1.42
CA GLN A 103 16.31 3.94 0.28
C GLN A 103 15.69 4.57 -0.97
N ILE A 104 14.37 4.45 -1.14
CA ILE A 104 13.63 5.03 -2.27
C ILE A 104 12.99 6.39 -1.95
N GLY A 105 13.35 7.02 -0.82
CA GLY A 105 12.91 8.37 -0.49
C GLY A 105 11.48 8.47 0.06
N LEU A 106 11.01 7.43 0.73
CA LEU A 106 9.69 7.38 1.39
C LEU A 106 9.80 7.32 2.91
N ALA A 107 10.96 7.67 3.46
CA ALA A 107 11.22 7.62 4.90
C ALA A 107 10.23 8.45 5.73
N ASP A 108 9.73 9.56 5.17
CA ASP A 108 8.78 10.47 5.79
C ASP A 108 7.32 9.98 5.78
N LEU A 109 7.01 8.94 5.00
CA LEU A 109 5.71 8.27 5.04
C LEU A 109 5.67 7.10 6.02
N LEU A 110 6.80 6.65 6.57
CA LEU A 110 6.85 5.56 7.56
C LEU A 110 6.31 6.02 8.93
N HIS A 111 5.74 5.10 9.71
CA HIS A 111 5.48 5.31 11.14
C HIS A 111 6.05 4.21 12.04
#